data_AF-A0A3M0YCC4-F1
#
_entry.id   AF-A0A3M0YCC4-F1
#
_cell.length_a   1.000
_cell.length_b   1.000
_cell.length_c   1.000
_cell.angle_alpha   90.00
_cell.angle_beta   90.00
_cell.angle_gamma   90.00
#
_symmetry.space_group_name_H-M   'P 1'
#
loop_
_entity.id
_entity.type
_entity.pdbx_description
1 polymer ?
#
loop_
_entity_poly.entity_id
_entity_poly.type
_entity_poly.pdbx_seq_one_letter_code
_entity_poly.pdbx_strand_id
1 'polypeptide(L)'
;PILSYSEDAERLVRWWEIQGHPRWSELRHRFISLLEEGQHLERMARILGVEALPPHQQLILLYAELINEGFLRQSAFSPVDRFASPRRQAAMMRILERFFEIARAAVEKGLSPQAIRAHPLFRRLSRLGEEIGEGEWERFDALEKALEGTF
;
A
#
# COMPACT_ATOMS: atom_id res chain seq x y z
N PRO A 1 8.85 -2.92 10.67
CA PRO A 1 9.28 -3.72 9.49
C PRO A 1 10.73 -3.46 9.07
N ILE A 2 11.13 -2.20 8.91
CA ILE A 2 12.42 -1.79 8.30
C ILE A 2 13.69 -2.18 9.09
N LEU A 3 13.57 -2.60 10.36
CA LEU A 3 14.70 -3.10 11.16
C LEU A 3 14.82 -4.63 11.13
N SER A 4 13.89 -5.32 10.46
CA SER A 4 13.84 -6.77 10.36
C SER A 4 14.24 -7.21 8.95
N TYR A 5 14.85 -8.38 8.82
CA TYR A 5 15.29 -8.94 7.53
C TYR A 5 14.96 -10.43 7.41
N SER A 6 15.02 -10.94 6.19
CA SER A 6 14.87 -12.36 5.87
C SER A 6 15.72 -12.69 4.64
N GLU A 7 16.67 -13.61 4.79
CA GLU A 7 17.49 -14.13 3.68
C GLU A 7 16.68 -15.07 2.77
N ASP A 8 15.59 -15.64 3.29
CA ASP A 8 14.73 -16.56 2.54
C ASP A 8 13.79 -15.84 1.56
N ALA A 9 13.57 -14.53 1.72
CA ALA A 9 12.68 -13.77 0.85
C ALA A 9 13.08 -13.90 -0.63
N GLU A 10 14.38 -13.87 -0.93
CA GLU A 10 14.91 -14.07 -2.29
C GLU A 10 14.68 -15.51 -2.78
N ARG A 11 14.83 -16.50 -1.90
CA ARG A 11 14.62 -17.93 -2.22
C ARG A 11 13.16 -18.23 -2.55
N LEU A 12 12.23 -17.47 -1.96
CA LEU A 12 10.79 -17.65 -2.15
C LEU A 12 10.26 -17.04 -3.44
N VAL A 13 11.03 -16.18 -4.15
CA VAL A 13 10.58 -15.51 -5.38
C VAL A 13 10.03 -16.51 -6.40
N ARG A 14 10.79 -17.58 -6.67
CA ARG A 14 10.39 -18.63 -7.62
C ARG A 14 9.08 -19.33 -7.20
N TRP A 15 8.88 -19.52 -5.91
CA TRP A 15 7.64 -20.11 -5.41
C TRP A 15 6.44 -19.20 -5.68
N TRP A 16 6.56 -17.90 -5.41
CA TRP A 16 5.51 -16.91 -5.70
C TRP A 16 5.19 -16.82 -7.19
N GLU A 17 6.19 -16.88 -8.07
CA GLU A 17 6.00 -16.96 -9.51
C GLU A 17 5.17 -18.18 -9.93
N ILE A 18 5.52 -19.37 -9.43
CA ILE A 18 4.80 -20.62 -9.71
C ILE A 18 3.35 -20.54 -9.19
N GLN A 19 3.11 -19.83 -8.10
CA GLN A 19 1.76 -19.58 -7.57
C GLN A 19 0.96 -18.51 -8.34
N GLY A 20 1.51 -17.93 -9.40
CA GLY A 20 0.83 -16.94 -10.24
C GLY A 20 1.00 -15.49 -9.77
N HIS A 21 2.04 -15.20 -8.96
CA HIS A 21 2.31 -13.88 -8.43
C HIS A 21 3.73 -13.40 -8.77
N PRO A 22 4.08 -13.28 -10.07
CA PRO A 22 5.45 -12.99 -10.50
C PRO A 22 5.95 -11.59 -10.09
N ARG A 23 5.03 -10.64 -9.86
CA ARG A 23 5.37 -9.29 -9.41
C ARG A 23 5.56 -9.16 -7.90
N TRP A 24 5.44 -10.24 -7.14
CA TRP A 24 5.53 -10.17 -5.67
C TRP A 24 6.86 -9.56 -5.20
N SER A 25 7.98 -10.01 -5.77
CA SER A 25 9.31 -9.51 -5.39
C SER A 25 9.45 -8.00 -5.67
N GLU A 26 9.03 -7.56 -6.86
CA GLU A 26 9.02 -6.15 -7.27
C GLU A 26 8.20 -5.30 -6.30
N LEU A 27 6.95 -5.70 -6.04
CA LEU A 27 6.03 -4.98 -5.16
C LEU A 27 6.55 -4.95 -3.72
N ARG A 28 7.12 -6.05 -3.23
CA ARG A 28 7.72 -6.12 -1.89
C ARG A 28 8.87 -5.13 -1.75
N HIS A 29 9.78 -5.09 -2.72
CA HIS A 29 10.90 -4.14 -2.70
C HIS A 29 10.38 -2.70 -2.70
N ARG A 30 9.41 -2.37 -3.57
CA ARG A 30 8.81 -1.02 -3.57
C ARG A 30 8.18 -0.64 -2.24
N PHE A 31 7.43 -1.55 -1.61
CA PHE A 31 6.80 -1.26 -0.32
C PHE A 31 7.84 -1.00 0.76
N ILE A 32 8.92 -1.78 0.80
CA ILE A 32 10.01 -1.54 1.76
C ILE A 32 10.66 -0.18 1.49
N SER A 33 11.00 0.13 0.24
CA SER A 33 11.59 1.43 -0.11
C SER A 33 10.69 2.61 0.25
N LEU A 34 9.38 2.52 -0.01
CA LEU A 34 8.41 3.56 0.36
C LEU A 34 8.30 3.73 1.88
N LEU A 35 8.36 2.64 2.63
CA LEU A 35 8.36 2.69 4.10
C LEU A 35 9.64 3.33 4.66
N GLU A 36 10.80 3.02 4.08
CA GLU A 36 12.09 3.61 4.46
C GLU A 36 12.14 5.11 4.15
N GLU A 37 11.72 5.50 2.94
CA GLU A 37 11.64 6.89 2.53
C GLU A 37 10.60 7.64 3.37
N GLY A 38 9.42 7.06 3.58
CA GLY A 38 8.39 7.60 4.46
C GLY A 38 8.92 7.87 5.88
N GLN A 39 9.69 6.94 6.45
CA GLN A 39 10.30 7.14 7.77
C GLN A 39 11.31 8.29 7.79
N HIS A 40 12.08 8.48 6.71
CA HIS A 40 12.99 9.62 6.58
C HIS A 40 12.22 10.95 6.49
N LEU A 41 11.20 11.01 5.64
CA LEU A 41 10.35 12.17 5.47
C LEU A 41 9.60 12.52 6.76
N GLU A 42 9.13 11.54 7.53
CA GLU A 42 8.44 11.75 8.79
C GLU A 42 9.35 12.45 9.81
N ARG A 43 10.64 12.08 9.84
CA ARG A 43 11.62 12.77 10.71
C ARG A 43 11.76 14.25 10.34
N MET A 44 11.80 14.58 9.05
CA MET A 44 11.85 15.97 8.59
C MET A 44 10.54 16.72 8.87
N ALA A 45 9.40 16.08 8.62
CA ALA A 45 8.08 16.63 8.86
C ALA A 45 7.83 16.98 10.34
N ARG A 46 8.42 16.24 11.29
CA ARG A 46 8.35 16.58 12.72
C ARG A 46 9.03 17.91 13.08
N ILE A 47 9.95 18.38 12.25
CA ILE A 47 10.68 19.64 12.47
C ILE A 47 10.00 20.79 11.70
N LEU A 48 9.65 20.55 10.44
CA LEU A 48 9.21 21.59 9.50
C LEU A 48 7.68 21.63 9.31
N GLY A 49 6.96 20.57 9.71
CA GLY A 49 5.57 20.32 9.34
C GLY A 49 5.44 19.57 8.00
N VAL A 50 4.40 18.74 7.86
CA VAL A 50 4.13 17.98 6.63
C VAL A 50 3.86 18.90 5.44
N GLU A 51 3.13 20.00 5.68
CA GLU A 51 2.76 20.99 4.65
C GLU A 51 3.98 21.71 4.04
N ALA A 52 5.12 21.71 4.72
CA ALA A 52 6.35 22.30 4.21
C ALA A 52 7.08 21.38 3.21
N LEU A 53 6.73 20.10 3.13
CA LEU A 53 7.34 19.17 2.19
C LEU A 53 6.79 19.38 0.77
N PRO A 54 7.58 19.14 -0.29
CA PRO A 54 7.10 19.07 -1.66
C PRO A 54 5.92 18.09 -1.81
N PRO A 55 4.95 18.34 -2.72
CA PRO A 55 3.77 17.48 -2.88
C PRO A 55 4.07 15.99 -3.11
N HIS A 56 5.12 15.67 -3.86
CA HIS A 56 5.53 14.28 -4.08
C HIS A 56 6.01 13.59 -2.79
N GLN A 57 6.66 14.32 -1.88
CA GLN A 57 7.11 13.79 -0.58
C GLN A 57 5.93 13.64 0.38
N GLN A 58 5.00 14.59 0.37
CA GLN A 58 3.73 14.43 1.11
C GLN A 58 2.97 13.20 0.63
N LEU A 59 2.97 12.93 -0.68
CA LEU A 59 2.38 11.71 -1.23
C LEU A 59 3.07 10.46 -0.69
N ILE A 60 4.41 10.39 -0.68
CA ILE A 60 5.14 9.25 -0.13
C ILE A 60 4.76 8.98 1.34
N LEU A 61 4.60 10.03 2.16
CA LEU A 61 4.12 9.89 3.54
C LEU A 61 2.72 9.24 3.62
N LEU A 62 1.79 9.70 2.77
CA LEU A 62 0.44 9.12 2.71
C LEU A 62 0.47 7.63 2.30
N TYR A 63 1.37 7.25 1.40
CA TYR A 63 1.50 5.86 0.97
C TYR A 63 2.19 4.98 2.00
N ALA A 64 3.20 5.48 2.70
CA ALA A 64 3.78 4.78 3.83
C ALA A 64 2.74 4.54 4.93
N GLU A 65 1.88 5.52 5.22
CA GLU A 65 0.71 5.36 6.12
C GLU A 65 -0.23 4.27 5.59
N LEU A 66 -0.57 4.30 4.29
CA LEU A 66 -1.46 3.33 3.68
C LEU A 66 -0.93 1.89 3.73
N ILE A 67 0.36 1.68 3.51
CA ILE A 67 1.00 0.36 3.62
C ILE A 67 0.99 -0.12 5.08
N ASN A 68 1.27 0.77 6.04
CA ASN A 68 1.21 0.40 7.46
C ASN A 68 -0.19 -0.01 7.89
N GLU A 69 -1.20 0.79 7.56
CA GLU A 69 -2.56 0.61 8.06
C GLU A 69 -3.36 -0.44 7.27
N GLY A 70 -3.23 -0.41 5.94
CA GLY A 70 -4.03 -1.23 5.02
C GLY A 70 -3.44 -2.59 4.71
N PHE A 71 -2.14 -2.81 4.96
CA PHE A 71 -1.45 -4.06 4.62
C PHE A 71 -0.67 -4.68 5.78
N LEU A 72 0.14 -3.90 6.51
CA LEU A 72 1.00 -4.46 7.56
C LEU A 72 0.27 -4.69 8.88
N ARG A 73 -0.67 -3.82 9.23
CA ARG A 73 -1.48 -4.00 10.43
C ARG A 73 -2.41 -5.19 10.21
N GLN A 74 -2.24 -6.20 11.06
CA GLN A 74 -3.07 -7.40 11.06
C GLN A 74 -3.60 -7.69 12.45
N SER A 75 -4.91 -7.93 12.58
CA SER A 75 -5.52 -8.31 13.86
C SER A 75 -5.68 -9.81 14.00
N ALA A 76 -4.93 -10.43 14.92
CA ALA A 76 -5.02 -11.86 15.23
C ALA A 76 -6.38 -12.28 15.81
N PHE A 77 -7.15 -11.34 16.37
CA PHE A 77 -8.48 -11.59 16.94
C PHE A 77 -9.61 -11.34 15.93
N SER A 78 -9.31 -10.72 14.78
CA SER A 78 -10.33 -10.41 13.78
C SER A 78 -10.81 -11.68 13.08
N PRO A 79 -12.13 -11.90 12.95
CA PRO A 79 -12.63 -13.04 12.18
C PRO A 79 -12.25 -12.96 10.70
N VAL A 80 -12.06 -11.75 10.18
CA VAL A 80 -11.76 -11.43 8.78
C VAL A 80 -10.26 -11.35 8.51
N ASP A 81 -9.52 -10.72 9.42
CA ASP A 81 -8.14 -10.29 9.16
C ASP A 81 -7.06 -11.16 9.82
N ARG A 82 -7.43 -12.11 10.69
CA ARG A 82 -6.48 -13.02 11.37
C ARG A 82 -5.59 -13.88 10.45
N PHE A 83 -5.94 -14.01 9.18
CA PHE A 83 -5.21 -14.81 8.20
C PHE A 83 -5.25 -14.15 6.82
N ALA A 84 -4.14 -14.23 6.09
CA ALA A 84 -4.07 -13.78 4.71
C ALA A 84 -3.22 -14.75 3.89
N SER A 85 -3.83 -15.40 2.90
CA SER A 85 -3.10 -16.27 1.99
C SER A 85 -2.15 -15.45 1.10
N PRO A 86 -1.15 -16.10 0.48
CA PRO A 86 -0.30 -15.49 -0.54
C PRO A 86 -1.10 -14.80 -1.64
N ARG A 87 -2.20 -15.40 -2.08
CA ARG A 87 -3.11 -14.80 -3.07
C ARG A 87 -3.76 -13.52 -2.58
N ARG A 88 -4.23 -13.50 -1.33
CA ARG A 88 -4.81 -12.30 -0.71
C ARG A 88 -3.76 -11.19 -0.56
N GLN A 89 -2.57 -11.52 -0.07
CA GLN A 89 -1.46 -10.58 0.05
C GLN A 89 -1.08 -9.97 -1.30
N ALA A 90 -0.91 -10.80 -2.34
CA ALA A 90 -0.61 -10.32 -3.68
C ALA A 90 -1.72 -9.43 -4.27
N ALA A 91 -2.99 -9.75 -4.02
CA ALA A 91 -4.11 -8.89 -4.43
C ALA A 91 -4.07 -7.52 -3.73
N MET A 92 -3.86 -7.50 -2.43
CA MET A 92 -3.73 -6.26 -1.65
C MET A 92 -2.57 -5.40 -2.15
N MET A 93 -1.39 -6.00 -2.36
CA MET A 93 -0.21 -5.30 -2.86
C MET A 93 -0.47 -4.66 -4.23
N ARG A 94 -1.10 -5.39 -5.16
CA ARG A 94 -1.44 -4.87 -6.50
C ARG A 94 -2.38 -3.67 -6.43
N ILE A 95 -3.42 -3.73 -5.58
CA ILE A 95 -4.39 -2.64 -5.44
C ILE A 95 -3.72 -1.38 -4.87
N LEU A 96 -2.92 -1.52 -3.81
CA LEU A 96 -2.23 -0.39 -3.18
C LEU A 96 -1.21 0.25 -4.14
N GLU A 97 -0.45 -0.56 -4.87
CA GLU A 97 0.46 -0.09 -5.91
C GLU A 97 -0.28 0.62 -7.05
N ARG A 98 -1.40 0.06 -7.51
CA ARG A 98 -2.20 0.67 -8.57
C ARG A 98 -2.74 2.04 -8.14
N PHE A 99 -3.22 2.14 -6.90
CA PHE A 99 -3.62 3.42 -6.33
C PHE A 99 -2.44 4.40 -6.31
N PHE A 100 -1.23 3.96 -5.96
CA PHE A 100 -0.01 4.80 -5.96
C PHE A 100 0.29 5.41 -7.31
N GLU A 101 0.30 4.60 -8.35
CA GLU A 101 0.55 5.08 -9.71
C GLU A 101 -0.47 6.14 -10.15
N ILE A 102 -1.75 5.93 -9.82
CA ILE A 102 -2.83 6.87 -10.15
C ILE A 102 -2.68 8.18 -9.36
N ALA A 103 -2.47 8.12 -8.05
CA ALA A 103 -2.33 9.32 -7.24
C ALA A 103 -1.05 10.10 -7.57
N ARG A 104 0.05 9.41 -7.90
CA ARG A 104 1.29 10.06 -8.34
C ARG A 104 1.05 10.85 -9.62
N ALA A 105 0.41 10.23 -10.61
CA ALA A 105 0.05 10.92 -11.85
C ALA A 105 -0.91 12.10 -11.62
N ALA A 106 -1.84 12.00 -10.66
CA ALA A 106 -2.73 13.09 -10.30
C ALA A 106 -1.98 14.26 -9.63
N VAL A 107 -1.05 13.97 -8.73
CA VAL A 107 -0.21 14.99 -8.07
C VAL A 107 0.71 15.68 -9.07
N GLU A 108 1.28 14.94 -10.03
CA GLU A 108 2.06 15.51 -11.15
C GLU A 108 1.23 16.47 -12.01
N LYS A 109 -0.08 16.25 -12.11
CA LYS A 109 -1.04 17.15 -12.79
C LYS A 109 -1.54 18.30 -11.90
N GLY A 110 -1.04 18.42 -10.67
CA GLY A 110 -1.34 19.54 -9.76
C GLY A 110 -2.45 19.26 -8.75
N LEU A 111 -2.96 18.02 -8.65
CA LEU A 111 -3.87 17.67 -7.56
C LEU A 111 -3.11 17.65 -6.24
N SER A 112 -3.69 18.22 -5.17
CA SER A 112 -3.02 18.26 -3.88
C SER A 112 -3.04 16.89 -3.18
N PRO A 113 -1.97 16.51 -2.45
CA PRO A 113 -1.96 15.31 -1.62
C PRO A 113 -3.11 15.27 -0.59
N GLN A 114 -3.55 16.42 -0.10
CA GLN A 114 -4.71 16.55 0.79
C GLN A 114 -6.00 16.09 0.11
N ALA A 115 -6.18 16.38 -1.19
CA ALA A 115 -7.33 15.89 -1.96
C ALA A 115 -7.27 14.37 -2.14
N ILE A 116 -6.08 13.79 -2.35
CA ILE A 116 -5.88 12.33 -2.36
C ILE A 116 -6.31 11.73 -1.01
N ARG A 117 -5.82 12.29 0.11
CA ARG A 117 -6.15 11.83 1.47
C ARG A 117 -7.64 11.92 1.78
N ALA A 118 -8.30 12.98 1.32
CA ALA A 118 -9.72 13.20 1.53
C ALA A 118 -10.62 12.28 0.68
N HIS A 119 -10.07 11.66 -0.36
CA HIS A 119 -10.85 10.81 -1.25
C HIS A 119 -11.37 9.56 -0.51
N PRO A 120 -12.65 9.15 -0.72
CA PRO A 120 -13.22 8.00 -0.01
C PRO A 120 -12.43 6.69 -0.18
N LEU A 121 -11.78 6.50 -1.33
CA LEU A 121 -10.95 5.32 -1.58
C LEU A 121 -9.72 5.26 -0.67
N PHE A 122 -9.14 6.40 -0.26
CA PHE A 122 -8.00 6.39 0.66
C PHE A 122 -8.40 5.71 1.97
N ARG A 123 -9.50 6.16 2.58
CA ARG A 123 -10.04 5.57 3.83
C ARG A 123 -10.36 4.08 3.67
N ARG A 124 -10.92 3.69 2.54
CA ARG A 124 -11.26 2.30 2.22
C ARG A 124 -10.00 1.43 2.15
N LEU A 125 -8.96 1.93 1.48
CA LEU A 125 -7.67 1.25 1.33
C LEU A 125 -6.90 1.17 2.66
N SER A 126 -6.97 2.18 3.52
CA SER A 126 -6.38 2.11 4.87
C SER A 126 -7.00 1.02 5.74
N ARG A 127 -8.18 0.50 5.37
CA ARG A 127 -8.89 -0.57 6.09
C ARG A 127 -8.99 -1.85 5.28
N LEU A 128 -8.18 -2.00 4.22
CA LEU A 128 -8.30 -3.10 3.27
C LEU A 128 -8.27 -4.49 3.95
N GLY A 129 -7.37 -4.69 4.91
CA GLY A 129 -7.28 -5.93 5.70
C GLY A 129 -8.54 -6.25 6.52
N GLU A 130 -9.23 -5.23 7.03
CA GLU A 130 -10.48 -5.38 7.78
C GLU A 130 -11.71 -5.50 6.87
N GLU A 131 -11.69 -4.85 5.71
CA GLU A 131 -12.85 -4.71 4.84
C GLU A 131 -13.04 -5.89 3.89
N ILE A 132 -11.96 -6.49 3.39
CA ILE A 132 -12.01 -7.55 2.38
C ILE A 132 -11.25 -8.77 2.87
N GLY A 133 -12.00 -9.80 3.27
CA GLY A 133 -11.49 -11.06 3.80
C GLY A 133 -10.94 -12.01 2.73
N GLU A 134 -10.46 -13.15 3.21
CA GLU A 134 -9.99 -14.25 2.36
C GLU A 134 -11.12 -14.79 1.47
N GLY A 135 -10.86 -14.96 0.18
CA GLY A 135 -11.84 -15.51 -0.77
C GLY A 135 -12.80 -14.51 -1.40
N GLU A 136 -12.88 -13.27 -0.91
CA GLU A 136 -13.76 -12.23 -1.46
C GLU A 136 -13.19 -11.56 -2.73
N TRP A 137 -12.80 -12.37 -3.72
CA TRP A 137 -12.08 -11.91 -4.92
C TRP A 137 -12.85 -10.89 -5.75
N GLU A 138 -14.17 -11.04 -5.84
CA GLU A 138 -15.03 -10.10 -6.56
C GLU A 138 -14.99 -8.70 -5.95
N ARG A 139 -14.75 -8.59 -4.64
CA ARG A 139 -14.59 -7.29 -3.96
C ARG A 139 -13.23 -6.67 -4.23
N PHE A 140 -12.17 -7.48 -4.38
CA PHE A 140 -10.88 -7.00 -4.88
C PHE A 140 -11.02 -6.48 -6.31
N ASP A 141 -11.68 -7.23 -7.20
CA ASP A 141 -11.90 -6.80 -8.60
C ASP A 141 -12.75 -5.53 -8.68
N ALA A 142 -13.80 -5.42 -7.85
CA ALA A 142 -14.62 -4.21 -7.79
C ALA A 142 -13.83 -3.00 -7.28
N LEU A 143 -12.92 -3.21 -6.33
CA LEU A 143 -12.05 -2.16 -5.82
C LEU A 143 -11.02 -1.74 -6.89
N GLU A 144 -10.45 -2.68 -7.64
CA GLU A 144 -9.53 -2.39 -8.75
C GLU A 144 -10.23 -1.56 -9.84
N LYS A 145 -11.46 -1.91 -10.23
CA LYS A 145 -12.28 -1.11 -11.17
C LYS A 145 -12.60 0.27 -10.63
N ALA A 146 -12.88 0.40 -9.33
CA ALA A 146 -13.14 1.70 -8.72
C ALA A 146 -11.92 2.64 -8.80
N LEU A 147 -10.70 2.10 -8.82
CA LEU A 147 -9.48 2.90 -8.99
C LEU A 147 -9.39 3.54 -10.40
N GLU A 148 -9.83 2.86 -11.46
CA GLU A 148 -9.63 3.31 -12.85
C GLU A 148 -10.35 4.61 -13.21
N GLY A 149 -11.39 4.99 -12.46
CA GLY A 149 -12.13 6.24 -12.64
C GLY A 149 -11.79 7.33 -11.61
N THR A 150 -10.68 7.21 -10.89
CA THR A 150 -10.34 8.11 -9.78
C THR A 150 -9.29 9.15 -10.18
N PHE A 151 -9.56 10.42 -9.84
CA PHE A 151 -8.77 11.64 -10.05
C PHE A 151 -8.67 12.15 -11.50
#